data_AF-A0A7S1G770-F1
#
_entry.id   AF-A0A7S1G770-F1
#
_cell.length_a   1.000
_cell.length_b   1.000
_cell.length_c   1.000
_cell.angle_alpha   90.00
_cell.angle_beta   90.00
_cell.angle_gamma   90.00
#
_symmetry.space_group_name_H-M   'P 1'
#
loop_
_entity.id
_entity.type
_entity.pdbx_description
1 polymer ?
#
loop_
_entity_poly.entity_id
_entity_poly.type
_entity_poly.pdbx_seq_one_letter_code
_entity_poly.pdbx_strand_id
1 'polypeptide(L)'
;EGQLQLARDHGFGRLIFVTLNRGHAFPTPTAAEGGGAAAQQAVQDELSPMVSQLAPPGMRLTGAGAAKMPFLAVDDGIGSRDVRARARSALSGPMVVEDVGDVRSGDRARRLVFLSNRGAVQSEAKLVP
;
A
#
# COMPACT_ATOMS: atom_id res chain seq x y z
N GLU A 1 -12.89 -1.77 -2.95
CA GLU A 1 -13.39 -2.69 -3.98
C GLU A 1 -12.37 -3.73 -4.44
N GLY A 2 -11.16 -3.36 -4.90
CA GLY A 2 -10.18 -4.34 -5.41
C GLY A 2 -9.81 -5.49 -4.45
N GLN A 3 -9.74 -5.21 -3.15
CA GLN A 3 -9.51 -6.23 -2.11
C GLN A 3 -10.61 -7.31 -2.05
N LEU A 4 -11.87 -6.89 -2.16
CA LEU A 4 -13.02 -7.81 -2.15
C LEU A 4 -13.13 -8.58 -3.47
N GLN A 5 -12.76 -7.95 -4.59
CA GLN A 5 -12.71 -8.60 -5.89
C GLN A 5 -11.69 -9.74 -5.90
N LEU A 6 -10.47 -9.48 -5.41
CA LEU A 6 -9.41 -10.49 -5.28
C LEU A 6 -9.84 -11.69 -4.42
N ALA A 7 -10.59 -11.43 -3.34
CA ALA A 7 -11.12 -12.48 -2.48
C ALA A 7 -12.09 -13.41 -3.24
N ARG A 8 -12.93 -12.84 -4.10
CA ARG A 8 -13.95 -13.57 -4.87
C ARG A 8 -13.33 -14.40 -5.99
N ASP A 9 -12.34 -13.85 -6.68
CA ASP A 9 -11.80 -14.46 -7.91
C ASP A 9 -10.92 -15.69 -7.63
N HIS A 10 -10.44 -15.85 -6.40
CA HIS A 10 -9.44 -16.88 -6.09
C HIS A 10 -9.84 -17.96 -5.08
N GLY A 11 -11.10 -18.00 -4.61
CA GLY A 11 -11.64 -19.14 -3.85
C GLY A 11 -10.86 -19.52 -2.57
N PHE A 12 -10.09 -18.59 -1.99
CA PHE A 12 -9.28 -18.86 -0.81
C PHE A 12 -10.14 -18.96 0.45
N GLY A 13 -9.90 -19.97 1.30
CA GLY A 13 -10.61 -20.11 2.58
C GLY A 13 -10.23 -19.07 3.64
N ARG A 14 -9.09 -18.38 3.48
CA ARG A 14 -8.63 -17.27 4.34
C ARG A 14 -7.86 -16.26 3.51
N LEU A 15 -8.11 -14.98 3.74
CA LEU A 15 -7.43 -13.85 3.07
C LEU A 15 -6.90 -12.89 4.13
N ILE A 16 -5.64 -12.47 3.97
CA ILE A 16 -4.96 -11.54 4.89
C ILE A 16 -4.55 -10.30 4.11
N PHE A 17 -4.96 -9.13 4.59
CA PHE A 17 -4.50 -7.84 4.07
C PHE A 17 -3.42 -7.26 4.96
N VAL A 18 -2.22 -7.12 4.43
CA VAL A 18 -1.12 -6.42 5.09
C VAL A 18 -1.08 -4.99 4.55
N THR A 19 -1.28 -4.00 5.41
CA THR A 19 -1.21 -2.59 5.02
C THR A 19 -0.01 -1.93 5.70
N LEU A 20 1.03 -1.65 4.94
CA LEU A 20 2.26 -1.06 5.48
C LEU A 20 2.08 0.42 5.80
N ASN A 21 2.73 0.90 6.85
CA ASN A 21 2.58 2.27 7.33
C ASN A 21 2.99 3.29 6.26
N ARG A 22 2.24 4.39 6.18
CA ARG A 22 2.51 5.44 5.18
C ARG A 22 3.87 6.09 5.52
N GLY A 23 4.82 6.03 4.59
CA GLY A 23 6.17 6.57 4.75
C GLY A 23 7.27 5.53 5.00
N HIS A 24 6.94 4.23 5.00
CA HIS A 24 7.95 3.18 4.90
C HIS A 24 8.65 3.26 3.53
N ALA A 25 9.97 3.37 3.54
CA ALA A 25 10.77 3.32 2.32
C ALA A 25 11.34 1.91 2.21
N PHE A 26 10.95 1.19 1.17
CA PHE A 26 11.64 -0.05 0.83
C PHE A 26 13.02 0.32 0.32
N PRO A 27 14.08 -0.38 0.74
CA PRO A 27 15.41 -0.19 0.20
C PRO A 27 15.41 -0.68 -1.25
N THR A 28 15.06 0.20 -2.19
CA THR A 28 15.31 -0.06 -3.61
C THR A 28 16.78 0.16 -3.91
N PRO A 29 17.39 -0.64 -4.80
CA PRO A 29 18.62 -0.25 -5.47
C PRO A 29 18.43 1.15 -6.07
N THR A 30 19.49 1.96 -6.03
CA THR A 30 19.49 3.39 -6.38
C THR A 30 18.66 3.73 -7.61
N ALA A 31 18.02 4.91 -7.61
CA ALA A 31 17.13 5.47 -8.64
C ALA A 31 17.66 5.54 -10.09
N ALA A 32 18.86 5.01 -10.35
CA ALA A 32 19.47 4.89 -11.67
C ALA A 32 19.05 3.62 -12.43
N GLU A 33 18.52 2.59 -11.76
CA GLU A 33 18.21 1.30 -12.40
C GLU A 33 16.77 0.84 -12.13
N GLY A 34 15.92 1.02 -13.14
CA GLY A 34 14.70 0.22 -13.33
C GLY A 34 13.45 0.68 -12.56
N GLY A 35 12.37 0.94 -13.31
CA GLY A 35 11.04 1.32 -12.80
C GLY A 35 10.34 0.28 -11.93
N GLY A 36 9.01 0.40 -11.80
CA GLY A 36 8.15 -0.24 -10.79
C GLY A 36 8.40 -1.73 -10.42
N ALA A 37 9.02 -2.51 -11.31
CA ALA A 37 9.47 -3.87 -11.02
C ALA A 37 10.53 -3.98 -9.89
N ALA A 38 11.49 -3.06 -9.80
CA ALA A 38 12.53 -3.08 -8.76
C ALA A 38 11.95 -2.76 -7.36
N ALA A 39 11.01 -1.81 -7.31
CA ALA A 39 10.26 -1.51 -6.10
C ALA A 39 9.38 -2.69 -5.67
N GLN A 40 8.74 -3.36 -6.63
CA GLN A 40 7.93 -4.55 -6.36
C GLN A 40 8.77 -5.73 -5.84
N GLN A 41 10.01 -5.91 -6.33
CA GLN A 41 10.91 -6.93 -5.81
C GLN A 41 11.35 -6.61 -4.37
N ALA A 42 11.73 -5.37 -4.07
CA ALA A 42 12.10 -4.96 -2.71
C ALA A 42 10.96 -5.17 -1.70
N VAL A 43 9.71 -4.88 -2.11
CA VAL A 43 8.50 -5.17 -1.31
C VAL A 43 8.35 -6.67 -1.06
N GLN A 44 8.55 -7.50 -2.10
CA GLN A 44 8.47 -8.96 -1.98
C GLN A 44 9.53 -9.51 -1.04
N ASP A 45 10.78 -9.05 -1.16
CA ASP A 45 11.90 -9.55 -0.37
C ASP A 45 11.72 -9.22 1.12
N GLU A 46 11.22 -8.03 1.44
CA GLU A 46 10.98 -7.63 2.84
C GLU A 46 9.79 -8.39 3.46
N LEU A 47 8.71 -8.60 2.70
CA LEU A 47 7.48 -9.20 3.23
C LEU A 47 7.48 -10.73 3.24
N SER A 48 8.18 -11.37 2.30
CA SER A 48 8.12 -12.83 2.12
C SER A 48 8.44 -13.64 3.38
N PRO A 49 9.45 -13.29 4.21
CA PRO A 49 9.73 -13.99 5.46
C PRO A 49 8.57 -13.92 6.46
N MET A 50 7.90 -12.77 6.56
CA MET A 50 6.77 -12.56 7.47
C MET A 50 5.51 -13.28 6.98
N VAL A 51 5.21 -13.18 5.68
CA VAL A 51 4.04 -13.86 5.11
C VAL A 51 4.19 -15.37 5.16
N SER A 52 5.42 -15.88 5.03
CA SER A 52 5.69 -17.32 5.16
C SER A 52 5.34 -17.88 6.53
N GLN A 53 5.41 -17.07 7.60
CA GLN A 53 4.99 -17.47 8.95
C GLN A 53 3.46 -17.54 9.09
N LEU A 54 2.71 -16.84 8.23
CA LEU A 54 1.25 -16.84 8.21
C LEU A 54 0.68 -17.99 7.36
N ALA A 55 1.55 -18.79 6.74
CA ALA A 55 1.15 -19.90 5.90
C ALA A 55 0.41 -20.97 6.72
N PRO A 56 -0.71 -21.52 6.20
CA PRO A 56 -1.36 -22.66 6.83
C PRO A 56 -0.40 -23.87 6.96
N PRO A 57 -0.52 -24.67 8.03
CA PRO A 57 0.23 -25.92 8.16
C PRO A 57 0.02 -26.82 6.93
N GLY A 58 1.11 -27.29 6.32
CA GLY A 58 1.07 -28.16 5.14
C GLY A 58 1.13 -27.43 3.78
N MET A 59 1.06 -26.09 3.74
CA MET A 59 1.31 -25.33 2.52
C MET A 59 2.83 -25.24 2.24
N ARG A 60 3.26 -25.76 1.08
CA ARG A 60 4.65 -25.63 0.63
C ARG A 60 4.86 -24.27 -0.03
N LEU A 61 5.65 -23.41 0.60
CA LEU A 61 6.03 -22.09 0.06
C LEU A 61 7.41 -22.07 -0.61
N THR A 62 8.17 -23.16 -0.53
CA THR A 62 9.51 -23.30 -1.12
C THR A 62 9.68 -24.65 -1.82
N GLY A 63 10.49 -24.70 -2.88
CA GLY A 63 10.80 -25.93 -3.63
C GLY A 63 9.88 -26.19 -4.84
N ALA A 64 10.06 -27.35 -5.49
CA ALA A 64 9.27 -27.72 -6.67
C ALA A 64 7.79 -27.91 -6.28
N GLY A 65 6.89 -27.15 -6.94
CA GLY A 65 5.45 -27.13 -6.64
C GLY A 65 5.04 -26.17 -5.51
N ALA A 66 5.91 -25.23 -5.11
CA ALA A 66 5.56 -24.20 -4.13
C ALA A 66 4.39 -23.33 -4.60
N ALA A 67 3.47 -23.01 -3.68
CA ALA A 67 2.42 -22.04 -3.92
C ALA A 67 3.05 -20.66 -4.13
N LYS A 68 2.81 -20.04 -5.29
CA LYS A 68 3.23 -18.65 -5.53
C LYS A 68 2.35 -17.73 -4.69
N MET A 69 2.97 -16.89 -3.87
CA MET A 69 2.24 -15.81 -3.19
C MET A 69 1.92 -14.72 -4.22
N PRO A 70 0.63 -14.44 -4.49
CA PRO A 70 0.27 -13.36 -5.41
C PRO A 70 0.52 -12.03 -4.71
N PHE A 71 1.36 -11.18 -5.32
CA PHE A 71 1.55 -9.80 -4.90
C PHE A 71 0.81 -8.89 -5.87
N LEU A 72 -0.09 -8.06 -5.33
CA LEU A 72 -0.75 -7.02 -6.09
C LEU A 72 -0.02 -5.70 -5.84
N ALA A 73 0.80 -5.27 -6.79
CA ALA A 73 1.24 -3.88 -6.86
C ALA A 73 0.11 -3.05 -7.49
N VAL A 74 -0.21 -1.91 -6.89
CA VAL A 74 -1.13 -0.95 -7.49
C VAL A 74 -0.34 -0.28 -8.61
N ASP A 75 -0.81 -0.42 -9.86
CA ASP A 75 -0.16 0.10 -11.05
C ASP A 75 0.03 1.63 -10.98
N ASP A 76 1.11 2.12 -11.58
CA ASP A 76 1.43 3.55 -11.66
C ASP A 76 0.34 4.24 -12.51
N GLY A 77 -0.61 4.91 -11.86
CA GLY A 77 -1.68 5.65 -12.57
C GLY A 77 -3.09 5.51 -12.01
N ILE A 78 -3.30 4.80 -10.90
CA ILE A 78 -4.62 4.71 -10.26
C ILE A 78 -4.96 5.99 -9.47
N GLY A 79 -3.96 6.81 -9.13
CA GLY A 79 -4.18 8.12 -8.50
C GLY A 79 -2.88 8.92 -8.34
N SER A 80 -3.02 10.23 -8.17
CA SER A 80 -1.91 11.12 -7.83
C SER A 80 -1.95 11.51 -6.36
N ARG A 81 -0.79 11.83 -5.80
CA ARG A 81 -0.66 12.26 -4.40
C ARG A 81 0.44 13.31 -4.28
N ASP A 82 0.05 14.53 -3.92
CA ASP A 82 0.98 15.63 -3.63
C ASP A 82 0.93 15.98 -2.14
N VAL A 83 2.07 15.90 -1.46
CA VAL A 83 2.17 16.38 -0.08
C VAL A 83 2.23 17.91 -0.08
N ARG A 84 1.25 18.57 0.54
CA ARG A 84 1.17 20.02 0.67
C ARG A 84 1.79 20.53 1.96
N ALA A 85 1.62 19.80 3.06
CA ALA A 85 2.23 20.15 4.34
C ALA A 85 2.49 18.90 5.19
N ARG A 86 3.52 19.00 6.04
CA ARG A 86 3.82 18.02 7.09
C ARG A 86 3.80 18.73 8.43
N ALA A 87 3.16 18.12 9.42
CA ALA A 87 3.12 18.64 10.78
C ALA A 87 3.25 17.51 11.79
N ARG A 88 3.51 17.88 13.04
CA ARG A 88 3.53 16.95 14.17
C ARG A 88 2.77 17.58 15.32
N SER A 89 1.80 16.85 15.84
CA SER A 89 1.10 17.18 17.09
C SER A 89 1.70 16.36 18.23
N ALA A 90 1.78 16.96 19.41
CA ALA A 90 2.16 16.24 20.62
C ALA A 90 1.15 15.14 21.00
N LEU A 91 -0.13 15.32 20.64
CA LEU A 91 -1.21 14.41 21.00
C LEU A 91 -1.47 13.33 19.94
N SER A 92 -1.40 13.68 18.65
CA SER A 92 -1.77 12.78 17.54
C SER A 92 -0.59 12.35 16.66
N GLY A 93 0.62 12.80 16.98
CA GLY A 93 1.83 12.40 16.27
C GLY A 93 1.99 13.08 14.91
N PRO A 94 2.73 12.45 13.97
CA PRO A 94 2.94 12.96 12.63
C PRO A 94 1.65 12.99 11.81
N MET A 95 1.44 14.07 11.07
CA MET A 95 0.32 14.26 10.16
C MET A 95 0.76 14.91 8.85
N VAL A 96 -0.01 14.67 7.79
CA VAL A 96 0.26 15.16 6.45
C VAL A 96 -1.02 15.74 5.86
N VAL A 97 -0.92 16.92 5.25
CA VAL A 97 -1.94 17.43 4.34
C VAL A 97 -1.52 17.08 2.93
N GLU A 98 -2.36 16.34 2.21
CA GLU A 98 -2.09 15.86 0.87
C GLU A 98 -3.24 16.19 -0.08
N ASP A 99 -2.91 16.54 -1.32
CA ASP A 99 -3.88 16.50 -2.41
C ASP A 99 -3.83 15.13 -3.05
N VAL A 100 -4.98 14.52 -3.23
CA VAL A 100 -5.14 13.29 -4.01
C VAL A 100 -5.95 13.59 -5.26
N GLY A 101 -5.61 12.91 -6.35
CA GLY A 101 -6.36 12.96 -7.59
C GLY A 101 -6.67 11.56 -8.08
N ASP A 102 -7.85 11.40 -8.65
CA ASP A 102 -8.17 10.23 -9.47
C ASP A 102 -7.88 10.58 -10.94
N VAL A 103 -6.97 9.83 -11.56
CA VAL A 103 -6.54 10.05 -12.95
C VAL A 103 -7.68 9.79 -13.93
N ARG A 104 -8.65 8.94 -13.58
CA ARG A 104 -9.77 8.56 -14.46
C ARG A 104 -10.90 9.57 -14.43
N SER A 105 -11.26 10.08 -13.25
CA SER A 105 -12.36 11.04 -13.09
C SER A 105 -11.90 12.49 -13.14
N GLY A 106 -10.61 12.76 -12.92
CA GLY A 106 -10.06 14.11 -12.77
C GLY A 106 -10.44 14.79 -11.44
N ASP A 107 -11.22 14.11 -10.58
CA ASP A 107 -11.60 14.64 -9.29
C ASP A 107 -10.37 14.76 -8.37
N ARG A 108 -10.31 15.87 -7.63
CA ARG A 108 -9.26 16.14 -6.67
C ARG A 108 -9.82 16.45 -5.30
N ALA A 109 -9.14 16.00 -4.27
CA ALA A 109 -9.48 16.28 -2.88
C ALA A 109 -8.21 16.58 -2.07
N ARG A 110 -8.35 17.43 -1.06
CA ARG A 110 -7.32 17.66 -0.04
C ARG A 110 -7.70 16.94 1.25
N ARG A 111 -6.78 16.14 1.77
CA ARG A 111 -6.96 15.30 2.95
C ARG A 111 -5.96 15.64 4.04
N LEU A 112 -6.41 15.63 5.30
CA LEU A 112 -5.54 15.56 6.47
C LEU A 112 -5.42 14.10 6.92
N VAL A 113 -4.20 13.56 6.93
CA VAL A 113 -3.91 12.17 7.28
C VAL A 113 -3.01 12.10 8.50
N PHE A 114 -3.45 11.42 9.55
CA PHE A 114 -2.61 11.07 10.71
C PHE A 114 -1.83 9.79 10.42
N LEU A 115 -0.51 9.84 10.52
CA LEU A 115 0.36 8.71 10.16
C LEU A 115 0.41 7.64 11.27
N SER A 116 0.25 8.06 12.53
CA SER A 116 0.28 7.15 13.69
C SER A 116 -1.07 6.53 14.03
N ASN A 117 -2.18 7.08 13.52
CA ASN A 117 -3.52 6.56 13.80
C ASN A 117 -4.41 6.68 12.56
N ARG A 118 -4.56 5.56 11.84
CA ARG A 118 -5.41 5.48 10.65
C ARG A 118 -6.91 5.52 10.96
N GLY A 119 -7.31 5.20 12.19
CA GLY A 119 -8.70 5.24 12.63
C GLY A 119 -9.14 6.62 13.14
N ALA A 120 -8.22 7.58 13.26
CA ALA A 120 -8.58 8.95 13.60
C ALA A 120 -9.43 9.56 12.48
N VAL A 121 -10.46 10.32 12.86
CA VAL A 121 -11.30 11.06 11.90
C VAL A 121 -10.41 12.02 11.10
N GLN A 122 -10.51 11.91 9.78
CA GLN A 122 -9.77 12.72 8.83
C GLN A 122 -10.67 13.81 8.26
N SER A 123 -10.09 14.95 7.93
CA SER A 123 -10.79 15.98 7.14
C SER A 123 -10.46 15.78 5.67
N GLU A 124 -11.49 15.83 4.82
CA GLU A 124 -11.37 15.80 3.37
C GLU A 124 -12.20 16.93 2.76
N ALA A 125 -11.63 17.66 1.80
CA ALA A 125 -12.30 18.71 1.06
C ALA A 125 -12.11 18.52 -0.45
N LYS A 126 -13.20 18.59 -1.22
CA LYS A 126 -13.12 18.59 -2.69
C LYS A 126 -12.42 19.85 -3.17
N LEU A 127 -11.46 19.71 -4.08
CA LEU A 127 -10.83 20.85 -4.75
C LEU A 127 -11.67 21.18 -5.98
N VAL A 128 -12.19 22.41 -5.99
CA VAL A 128 -12.89 22.99 -7.15
C VAL A 128 -11.93 23.94 -7.89
N PRO A 129 -12.13 24.15 -9.21
CA PRO A 129 -11.33 25.09 -9.99
C PRO A 129 -11.35 26.52 -9.43
#